data_AF-A0A8X7X0Q8-F1
#
_entry.id   AF-A0A8X7X0Q8-F1
#
_cell.length_a   1.000
_cell.length_b   1.000
_cell.length_c   1.000
_cell.angle_alpha   90.00
_cell.angle_beta   90.00
_cell.angle_gamma   90.00
#
_symmetry.space_group_name_H-M   'P 1'
#
loop_
_entity.id
_entity.type
_entity.pdbx_description
1 polymer ?
#
loop_
_entity_poly.entity_id
_entity_poly.type
_entity_poly.pdbx_seq_one_letter_code
_entity_poly.pdbx_strand_id
1 'polypeptide(L)'
;MKMNQFGDLTNLEYQQILGALVNITVRKKRQIGGTVSATELRSKAMLLNVTSIDYRTLGYVTEVKNQGACGSCWAFSTTGAIEGQLFKKTGMLVSLSEQNLVDCSKDYGTYGCKGAWMGNAYKYVLYNGGIESALTYPYIAKDNQPCHYNSSRSAASITDYKFLPKGNEQALADALATIGPITVAVDASLPSFQFYKSGIYNDPRCSSTKLNHAVLLIGYGSEAGQDFWVIKNSWGTQWGENGYMRMARTTTNYCGIASYTLFPVMVPSALLCPGVYDAGKTALRRAGLSNIRSWKLKPIGQKETPLANAVFWAARKGNLAVLQLLLNSGRVDVDCKDNTGTTTLMVASYSGHTDCVRELILQGADINLQRETGSTSLFFAAQQGNNDIVKLLFEYGASTEFQTKEGGTALSAACQYGHSTVVETLLKNGANVHDELHTLYVQSVELPTANSFKLPATINSNGSGGLKFAS
;
A
#
# COMPACT_ATOMS: atom_id res chain seq x y z
N MET A 1 -32.08 7.82 -18.41
CA MET A 1 -31.36 9.07 -18.71
C MET A 1 -32.10 10.26 -18.10
N LYS A 2 -31.44 11.39 -17.87
CA LYS A 2 -32.04 12.66 -17.45
C LYS A 2 -31.18 13.83 -17.92
N MET A 3 -31.83 14.95 -18.24
CA MET A 3 -31.15 16.23 -18.46
C MET A 3 -30.28 16.60 -17.25
N ASN A 4 -29.07 17.09 -17.54
CA ASN A 4 -28.08 17.48 -16.55
C ASN A 4 -27.27 18.69 -17.06
N GLN A 5 -26.17 19.04 -16.40
CA GLN A 5 -25.33 20.19 -16.72
C GLN A 5 -24.63 20.13 -18.10
N PHE A 6 -24.80 19.05 -18.87
CA PHE A 6 -24.27 18.91 -20.21
C PHE A 6 -25.35 19.04 -21.31
N GLY A 7 -26.56 19.42 -20.93
CA GLY A 7 -27.73 19.49 -21.82
C GLY A 7 -27.62 20.49 -22.96
N ASP A 8 -26.86 21.55 -22.75
CA ASP A 8 -26.61 22.65 -23.67
C ASP A 8 -25.28 22.53 -24.41
N LEU A 9 -24.45 21.53 -24.09
CA LEU A 9 -23.20 21.29 -24.81
C LEU A 9 -23.48 20.68 -26.18
N THR A 10 -22.82 21.25 -27.18
CA THR A 10 -22.65 20.60 -28.47
C THR A 10 -21.83 19.31 -28.30
N ASN A 11 -21.95 18.38 -29.26
CA ASN A 11 -21.13 17.18 -29.24
C ASN A 11 -19.62 17.51 -29.25
N LEU A 12 -19.20 18.59 -29.90
CA LEU A 12 -17.79 18.99 -29.92
C LEU A 12 -17.30 19.43 -28.53
N GLU A 13 -18.09 20.24 -27.82
CA GLU A 13 -17.76 20.67 -26.45
C GLU A 13 -17.77 19.49 -25.48
N TYR A 14 -18.72 18.57 -25.61
CA TYR A 14 -18.75 17.34 -24.82
C TYR A 14 -17.50 16.48 -25.06
N GLN A 15 -17.06 16.31 -26.31
CA GLN A 15 -15.85 15.52 -26.61
C GLN A 15 -14.58 16.16 -26.03
N GLN A 16 -14.53 17.50 -25.89
CA GLN A 16 -13.38 18.19 -25.29
C GLN A 16 -13.20 17.87 -23.80
N ILE A 17 -14.26 17.54 -23.07
CA ILE A 17 -14.17 17.20 -21.64
C ILE A 17 -13.81 15.73 -21.40
N LEU A 18 -13.87 14.85 -22.40
CA LEU A 18 -13.59 13.42 -22.21
C LEU A 18 -12.11 13.13 -21.94
N GLY A 19 -11.15 13.90 -22.47
CA GLY A 19 -9.78 14.04 -21.93
C GLY A 19 -8.85 12.80 -21.84
N ALA A 20 -9.29 11.56 -22.06
CA ALA A 20 -8.41 10.39 -22.01
C ALA A 20 -7.88 10.01 -23.40
N LEU A 21 -6.55 9.86 -23.51
CA LEU A 21 -5.87 9.59 -24.78
C LEU A 21 -5.29 8.17 -24.77
N VAL A 22 -6.10 7.16 -25.09
CA VAL A 22 -5.70 5.73 -25.01
C VAL A 22 -5.30 5.14 -26.36
N ASN A 23 -5.87 5.63 -27.46
CA ASN A 23 -5.74 5.02 -28.79
C ASN A 23 -4.86 5.82 -29.77
N ILE A 24 -4.31 6.95 -29.34
CA ILE A 24 -3.37 7.71 -30.15
C ILE A 24 -2.04 6.96 -30.11
N THR A 25 -1.38 6.88 -31.27
CA THR A 25 0.02 6.49 -31.52
C THR A 25 1.02 7.39 -30.76
N VAL A 26 0.71 7.79 -29.53
CA VAL A 26 1.65 8.32 -28.54
C VAL A 26 2.64 7.20 -28.31
N ARG A 27 3.76 7.34 -29.01
CA ARG A 27 4.94 6.49 -29.00
C ARG A 27 5.00 5.69 -27.70
N LYS A 28 4.76 4.37 -27.79
CA LYS A 28 5.12 3.35 -26.79
C LYS A 28 6.65 3.29 -26.55
N LYS A 29 7.36 4.42 -26.67
CA LYS A 29 8.76 4.54 -26.34
C LYS A 29 8.84 4.60 -24.81
N ARG A 30 8.97 3.42 -24.22
CA ARG A 30 9.13 3.12 -22.78
C ARG A 30 7.84 3.23 -21.96
N GLN A 31 6.91 2.29 -22.17
CA GLN A 31 6.01 1.87 -21.10
C GLN A 31 6.88 1.25 -19.99
N ILE A 32 6.90 1.86 -18.81
CA ILE A 32 7.78 1.47 -17.70
C ILE A 32 7.04 0.52 -16.73
N GLY A 33 5.74 0.74 -16.54
CA GLY A 33 4.90 -0.15 -15.72
C GLY A 33 4.72 -1.53 -16.36
N GLY A 34 5.07 -2.57 -15.62
CA GLY A 34 4.83 -3.97 -16.01
C GLY A 34 3.35 -4.36 -15.92
N THR A 35 2.99 -5.46 -16.57
CA THR A 35 1.65 -6.06 -16.46
C THR A 35 1.66 -7.15 -15.41
N VAL A 36 0.71 -7.15 -14.48
CA VAL A 36 0.59 -8.21 -13.46
C VAL A 36 -0.02 -9.48 -14.02
N SER A 37 0.25 -10.61 -13.36
CA SER A 37 -0.30 -11.92 -13.71
C SER A 37 -1.75 -12.05 -13.27
N ALA A 38 -2.65 -12.40 -14.20
CA ALA A 38 -4.05 -12.73 -13.88
C ALA A 38 -4.13 -13.89 -12.89
N THR A 39 -3.28 -14.90 -13.04
CA THR A 39 -3.27 -16.10 -12.19
C THR A 39 -2.91 -15.76 -10.74
N GLU A 40 -1.94 -14.86 -10.54
CA GLU A 40 -1.53 -14.40 -9.20
C GLU A 40 -2.62 -13.56 -8.52
N LEU A 41 -3.28 -12.68 -9.28
CA LEU A 41 -4.43 -11.93 -8.77
C LEU A 41 -5.56 -12.88 -8.36
N ARG A 42 -5.85 -13.88 -9.19
CA ARG A 42 -6.91 -14.84 -8.94
C ARG A 42 -6.66 -15.66 -7.67
N SER A 43 -5.44 -16.17 -7.48
CA SER A 43 -5.11 -16.96 -6.29
C SER A 43 -5.26 -16.14 -5.00
N LYS A 44 -4.82 -14.87 -5.01
CA LYS A 44 -5.00 -13.94 -3.88
C LYS A 44 -6.48 -13.62 -3.63
N ALA A 45 -7.25 -13.34 -4.68
CA ALA A 45 -8.66 -12.99 -4.55
C ALA A 45 -9.52 -14.17 -4.05
N MET A 46 -9.21 -15.41 -4.46
CA MET A 46 -9.89 -16.61 -3.97
C MET A 46 -9.76 -16.79 -2.45
N LEU A 47 -8.64 -16.38 -1.85
CA LEU A 47 -8.45 -16.42 -0.39
C LEU A 47 -9.38 -15.46 0.36
N LEU A 48 -9.74 -14.34 -0.26
CA LEU A 48 -10.61 -13.32 0.35
C LEU A 48 -12.11 -13.64 0.18
N ASN A 49 -12.46 -14.50 -0.80
CA ASN A 49 -13.83 -14.94 -1.10
C ASN A 49 -14.86 -13.79 -1.20
N VAL A 50 -14.48 -12.69 -1.86
CA VAL A 50 -15.31 -11.48 -1.92
C VAL A 50 -16.23 -11.47 -3.12
N THR A 51 -17.55 -11.47 -2.87
CA THR A 51 -18.59 -11.48 -3.91
C THR A 51 -19.02 -10.09 -4.38
N SER A 52 -18.83 -9.07 -3.54
CA SER A 52 -19.14 -7.66 -3.84
C SER A 52 -18.26 -6.73 -3.02
N ILE A 53 -17.89 -5.58 -3.60
CA ILE A 53 -17.04 -4.57 -2.95
C ILE A 53 -17.58 -3.18 -3.27
N ASP A 54 -17.58 -2.32 -2.25
CA ASP A 54 -17.81 -0.90 -2.41
C ASP A 54 -16.82 -0.11 -1.56
N TYR A 55 -15.81 0.48 -2.20
CA TYR A 55 -14.77 1.22 -1.48
C TYR A 55 -15.27 2.52 -0.82
N ARG A 56 -16.49 2.98 -1.11
CA ARG A 56 -17.11 4.13 -0.41
C ARG A 56 -17.41 3.79 1.04
N THR A 57 -17.98 2.61 1.28
CA THR A 57 -18.34 2.17 2.64
C THR A 57 -17.10 1.79 3.47
N LEU A 58 -15.96 1.62 2.81
CA LEU A 58 -14.69 1.25 3.44
C LEU A 58 -13.77 2.46 3.70
N GLY A 59 -14.14 3.67 3.28
CA GLY A 59 -13.36 4.89 3.52
C GLY A 59 -12.23 5.18 2.52
N TYR A 60 -12.12 4.41 1.43
CA TYR A 60 -11.03 4.53 0.45
C TYR A 60 -11.26 5.62 -0.60
N VAL A 61 -12.43 6.26 -0.60
CA VAL A 61 -12.90 7.10 -1.70
C VAL A 61 -13.22 8.50 -1.19
N THR A 62 -12.50 9.50 -1.71
CA THR A 62 -12.79 10.92 -1.48
C THR A 62 -14.14 11.33 -2.06
N GLU A 63 -14.59 12.55 -1.77
CA GLU A 63 -15.77 13.15 -2.39
C GLU A 63 -15.72 13.13 -3.92
N VAL A 64 -16.90 13.16 -4.56
CA VAL A 64 -16.98 13.33 -6.01
C VAL A 64 -16.59 14.75 -6.37
N LYS A 65 -15.54 14.89 -7.18
CA LYS A 65 -15.03 16.17 -7.67
C LYS A 65 -15.62 16.51 -9.06
N ASN A 66 -15.32 17.70 -9.57
CA ASN A 66 -15.80 18.18 -10.87
C ASN A 66 -14.66 18.79 -11.69
N GLN A 67 -14.37 18.22 -12.85
CA GLN A 67 -13.33 18.68 -13.78
C GLN A 67 -13.74 19.92 -14.60
N GLY A 68 -15.02 20.29 -14.62
CA GLY A 68 -15.53 21.39 -15.42
C GLY A 68 -15.27 21.23 -16.91
N ALA A 69 -14.94 22.33 -17.59
CA ALA A 69 -14.70 22.39 -19.04
C ALA A 69 -13.28 21.94 -19.45
N CYS A 70 -12.50 21.37 -18.53
CA CYS A 70 -11.13 20.92 -18.78
C CYS A 70 -11.13 19.40 -19.00
N GLY A 71 -10.56 18.92 -20.11
CA GLY A 71 -10.38 17.50 -20.44
C GLY A 71 -9.33 16.82 -19.56
N SER A 72 -9.57 16.79 -18.24
CA SER A 72 -8.61 16.40 -17.20
C SER A 72 -9.07 15.19 -16.38
N CYS A 73 -10.07 14.43 -16.84
CA CYS A 73 -10.51 13.19 -16.20
C CYS A 73 -9.36 12.22 -15.90
N TRP A 74 -8.30 12.24 -16.72
CA TRP A 74 -7.09 11.45 -16.54
C TRP A 74 -6.38 11.79 -15.23
N ALA A 75 -6.40 13.06 -14.81
CA ALA A 75 -5.84 13.51 -13.54
C ALA A 75 -6.71 13.02 -12.38
N PHE A 76 -8.04 13.19 -12.46
CA PHE A 76 -8.99 12.74 -11.43
C PHE A 76 -9.00 11.22 -11.22
N SER A 77 -8.90 10.45 -12.30
CA SER A 77 -8.80 8.99 -12.22
C SER A 77 -7.46 8.55 -11.63
N THR A 78 -6.37 9.29 -11.90
CA THR A 78 -5.04 9.04 -11.33
C THR A 78 -5.01 9.38 -9.84
N THR A 79 -5.44 10.58 -9.45
CA THR A 79 -5.49 11.00 -8.04
C THR A 79 -6.36 10.05 -7.25
N GLY A 80 -7.58 9.74 -7.71
CA GLY A 80 -8.49 8.84 -6.99
C GLY A 80 -7.93 7.44 -6.68
N ALA A 81 -7.10 6.89 -7.57
CA ALA A 81 -6.45 5.60 -7.31
C ALA A 81 -5.27 5.73 -6.33
N ILE A 82 -4.50 6.83 -6.41
CA ILE A 82 -3.43 7.15 -5.45
C ILE A 82 -4.02 7.40 -4.06
N GLU A 83 -5.13 8.14 -3.97
CA GLU A 83 -5.89 8.38 -2.73
C GLU A 83 -6.31 7.07 -2.07
N GLY A 84 -6.86 6.13 -2.85
CA GLY A 84 -7.25 4.81 -2.35
C GLY A 84 -6.07 3.97 -1.85
N GLN A 85 -4.91 4.02 -2.52
CA GLN A 85 -3.70 3.35 -2.04
C GLN A 85 -3.10 4.03 -0.80
N LEU A 86 -3.19 5.37 -0.72
CA LEU A 86 -2.73 6.10 0.45
C LEU A 86 -3.56 5.70 1.67
N PHE A 87 -4.88 5.70 1.56
CA PHE A 87 -5.77 5.25 2.63
C PHE A 87 -5.49 3.80 3.03
N LYS A 88 -5.29 2.90 2.06
CA LYS A 88 -4.91 1.51 2.34
C LYS A 88 -3.65 1.39 3.19
N LYS A 89 -2.65 2.25 2.91
CA LYS A 89 -1.34 2.22 3.55
C LYS A 89 -1.34 2.90 4.91
N THR A 90 -2.01 4.04 5.04
CA THR A 90 -1.88 4.93 6.21
C THR A 90 -3.13 5.02 7.07
N GLY A 91 -4.28 4.54 6.59
CA GLY A 91 -5.59 4.77 7.19
C GLY A 91 -6.09 6.22 7.06
N MET A 92 -5.32 7.11 6.42
CA MET A 92 -5.66 8.52 6.25
C MET A 92 -6.11 8.80 4.82
N LEU A 93 -7.34 9.28 4.67
CA LEU A 93 -7.88 9.68 3.38
C LEU A 93 -7.50 11.14 3.11
N VAL A 94 -6.65 11.37 2.11
CA VAL A 94 -6.19 12.71 1.71
C VAL A 94 -6.68 12.99 0.30
N SER A 95 -7.32 14.14 0.08
CA SER A 95 -7.70 14.61 -1.25
C SER A 95 -6.47 15.16 -1.97
N LEU A 96 -6.08 14.57 -3.10
CA LEU A 96 -4.89 14.92 -3.87
C LEU A 96 -5.18 15.94 -4.98
N SER A 97 -4.15 16.67 -5.41
CA SER A 97 -4.29 17.76 -6.38
C SER A 97 -4.26 17.28 -7.82
N GLU A 98 -5.39 17.36 -8.51
CA GLU A 98 -5.44 17.19 -9.97
C GLU A 98 -4.73 18.33 -10.71
N GLN A 99 -4.76 19.54 -10.16
CA GLN A 99 -4.13 20.71 -10.76
C GLN A 99 -2.61 20.57 -10.84
N ASN A 100 -2.01 19.99 -9.80
CA ASN A 100 -0.60 19.65 -9.81
C ASN A 100 -0.27 18.75 -11.02
N LEU A 101 -1.08 17.74 -11.33
CA LEU A 101 -0.87 16.93 -12.54
C LEU A 101 -1.06 17.75 -13.81
N VAL A 102 -2.16 18.51 -13.91
CA VAL A 102 -2.49 19.33 -15.09
C VAL A 102 -1.36 20.29 -15.45
N ASP A 103 -0.74 20.93 -14.46
CA ASP A 103 0.30 21.94 -14.67
C ASP A 103 1.70 21.33 -14.83
N CYS A 104 2.03 20.27 -14.08
CA CYS A 104 3.41 19.81 -13.91
C CYS A 104 3.80 18.57 -14.72
N SER A 105 2.86 17.79 -15.24
CA SER A 105 3.19 16.52 -15.90
C SER A 105 3.38 16.62 -17.43
N LYS A 106 3.41 17.82 -18.00
CA LYS A 106 3.52 18.03 -19.47
C LYS A 106 4.78 17.40 -20.06
N ASP A 107 5.93 17.55 -19.38
CA ASP A 107 7.21 16.95 -19.78
C ASP A 107 7.21 15.41 -19.74
N TYR A 108 6.21 14.81 -19.09
CA TYR A 108 5.99 13.37 -19.03
C TYR A 108 5.04 12.87 -20.11
N GLY A 109 4.53 13.74 -20.99
CA GLY A 109 3.65 13.39 -22.11
C GLY A 109 2.16 13.55 -21.81
N THR A 110 1.80 14.45 -20.89
CA THR A 110 0.40 14.91 -20.73
C THR A 110 0.19 16.24 -21.43
N TYR A 111 -1.07 16.61 -21.67
CA TYR A 111 -1.43 17.83 -22.39
C TYR A 111 -2.42 18.70 -21.61
N GLY A 112 -2.33 18.69 -20.27
CA GLY A 112 -3.19 19.51 -19.41
C GLY A 112 -4.67 19.25 -19.67
N CYS A 113 -5.41 20.31 -20.02
CA CYS A 113 -6.84 20.23 -20.34
C CYS A 113 -7.14 19.61 -21.71
N LYS A 114 -6.13 19.37 -22.56
CA LYS A 114 -6.28 18.65 -23.84
C LYS A 114 -6.18 17.14 -23.69
N GLY A 115 -5.97 16.66 -22.46
CA GLY A 115 -6.00 15.26 -22.13
C GLY A 115 -4.65 14.62 -21.90
N ALA A 116 -4.68 13.35 -21.49
CA ALA A 116 -3.48 12.57 -21.31
C ALA A 116 -3.74 11.07 -21.39
N TRP A 117 -2.63 10.36 -21.55
CA TRP A 117 -2.55 8.95 -21.22
C TRP A 117 -2.24 8.82 -19.71
N MET A 118 -3.13 8.21 -18.92
CA MET A 118 -3.02 8.19 -17.44
C MET A 118 -1.69 7.61 -16.95
N GLY A 119 -1.08 6.68 -17.69
CA GLY A 119 0.26 6.17 -17.39
C GLY A 119 1.34 7.26 -17.31
N ASN A 120 1.21 8.36 -18.06
CA ASN A 120 2.13 9.51 -17.98
C ASN A 120 1.93 10.34 -16.70
N ALA A 121 0.72 10.38 -16.16
CA ALA A 121 0.44 11.03 -14.89
C ALA A 121 1.09 10.25 -13.73
N TYR A 122 0.95 8.92 -13.72
CA TYR A 122 1.68 8.06 -12.77
C TYR A 122 3.20 8.22 -12.92
N LYS A 123 3.70 8.24 -14.16
CA LYS A 123 5.11 8.47 -14.43
C LYS A 123 5.60 9.78 -13.83
N TYR A 124 4.82 10.86 -13.91
CA TYR A 124 5.13 12.11 -13.23
C TYR A 124 5.22 11.90 -11.72
N VAL A 125 4.19 11.37 -11.05
CA VAL A 125 4.19 11.20 -9.58
C VAL A 125 5.39 10.35 -9.12
N LEU A 126 5.71 9.28 -9.86
CA LEU A 126 6.84 8.40 -9.61
C LEU A 126 8.19 9.14 -9.67
N TYR A 127 8.46 9.85 -10.77
CA TYR A 127 9.77 10.48 -10.98
C TYR A 127 9.92 11.86 -10.35
N ASN A 128 8.80 12.55 -10.12
CA ASN A 128 8.75 13.80 -9.37
C ASN A 128 8.96 13.57 -7.87
N GLY A 129 8.79 12.32 -7.40
CA GLY A 129 8.91 11.96 -5.99
C GLY A 129 7.69 12.31 -5.15
N GLY A 130 6.57 12.65 -5.79
CA GLY A 130 5.30 12.90 -5.10
C GLY A 130 4.34 13.83 -5.82
N ILE A 131 3.24 14.11 -5.13
CA ILE A 131 2.11 14.93 -5.56
C ILE A 131 1.53 15.66 -4.34
N GLU A 132 1.11 16.92 -4.51
CA GLU A 132 0.51 17.72 -3.44
C GLU A 132 -0.96 17.37 -3.16
N SER A 133 -1.46 17.84 -2.02
CA SER A 133 -2.88 17.77 -1.67
C SER A 133 -3.70 18.80 -2.44
N ALA A 134 -5.00 18.56 -2.62
CA ALA A 134 -5.94 19.53 -3.17
C ALA A 134 -6.06 20.81 -2.30
N LEU A 135 -5.69 20.73 -1.02
CA LEU A 135 -5.67 21.87 -0.11
C LEU A 135 -4.51 22.83 -0.43
N THR A 136 -3.33 22.29 -0.71
CA THR A 136 -2.11 23.09 -0.96
C THR A 136 -1.95 23.50 -2.41
N TYR A 137 -2.55 22.74 -3.35
CA TYR A 137 -2.58 23.05 -4.77
C TYR A 137 -4.00 22.86 -5.33
N PRO A 138 -4.91 23.85 -5.15
CA PRO A 138 -6.32 23.73 -5.52
C PRO A 138 -6.58 23.61 -7.03
N TYR A 139 -7.69 22.95 -7.37
CA TYR A 139 -8.14 22.78 -8.75
C TYR A 139 -8.82 24.01 -9.33
N ILE A 140 -8.42 24.42 -10.54
CA ILE A 140 -8.95 25.63 -11.21
C ILE A 140 -9.48 25.37 -12.63
N ALA A 141 -9.45 24.12 -13.10
CA ALA A 141 -9.94 23.71 -14.42
C ALA A 141 -9.29 24.48 -15.60
N LYS A 142 -8.03 24.89 -15.46
CA LYS A 142 -7.24 25.61 -16.47
C LYS A 142 -5.82 25.07 -16.45
N ASP A 143 -5.13 25.08 -17.59
CA ASP A 143 -3.75 24.60 -17.72
C ASP A 143 -2.79 25.68 -18.23
N ASN A 144 -3.18 26.95 -18.04
CA ASN A 144 -2.42 28.14 -18.45
C ASN A 144 -1.47 28.64 -17.36
N GLN A 145 -1.44 28.00 -16.19
CA GLN A 145 -0.54 28.33 -15.10
C GLN A 145 0.79 27.56 -15.23
N PRO A 146 1.90 28.11 -14.73
CA PRO A 146 3.13 27.36 -14.61
C PRO A 146 3.02 26.31 -13.48
N CYS A 147 3.87 25.30 -13.54
CA CYS A 147 3.96 24.30 -12.47
C CYS A 147 4.48 24.94 -11.17
N HIS A 148 3.71 24.82 -10.08
CA HIS A 148 4.06 25.34 -8.75
C HIS A 148 4.32 24.26 -7.70
N TYR A 149 4.58 23.02 -8.14
CA TYR A 149 4.81 21.90 -7.22
C TYR A 149 5.92 22.21 -6.22
N ASN A 150 5.64 21.96 -4.94
CA ASN A 150 6.58 22.07 -3.84
C ASN A 150 6.75 20.71 -3.14
N SER A 151 7.96 20.15 -3.21
CA SER A 151 8.27 18.85 -2.60
C SER A 151 8.07 18.81 -1.08
N SER A 152 8.23 19.94 -0.38
CA SER A 152 7.96 20.02 1.07
C SER A 152 6.49 19.89 1.44
N ARG A 153 5.58 20.00 0.47
CA ARG A 153 4.13 19.89 0.63
C ARG A 153 3.56 18.62 -0.03
N SER A 154 4.44 17.73 -0.49
CA SER A 154 4.06 16.45 -1.06
C SER A 154 3.19 15.66 -0.07
N ALA A 155 2.01 15.25 -0.52
CA ALA A 155 1.03 14.53 0.29
C ALA A 155 1.05 13.02 0.01
N ALA A 156 1.48 12.61 -1.18
CA ALA A 156 1.63 11.20 -1.54
C ALA A 156 2.76 11.00 -2.54
N SER A 157 3.31 9.80 -2.58
CA SER A 157 4.23 9.34 -3.62
C SER A 157 3.91 7.89 -3.99
N ILE A 158 4.40 7.46 -5.14
CA ILE A 158 4.26 6.08 -5.61
C ILE A 158 5.64 5.53 -5.94
N THR A 159 5.82 4.22 -5.79
CA THR A 159 7.08 3.54 -6.07
C THR A 159 7.07 2.82 -7.42
N ASP A 160 5.89 2.50 -7.91
CA ASP A 160 5.68 1.92 -9.25
C ASP A 160 4.22 2.16 -9.67
N TYR A 161 3.86 1.73 -10.88
CA TYR A 161 2.49 1.55 -11.31
C TYR A 161 2.43 0.34 -12.23
N LYS A 162 1.34 -0.43 -12.16
CA LYS A 162 1.19 -1.66 -12.94
C LYS A 162 -0.06 -1.63 -13.78
N PHE A 163 -0.01 -2.33 -14.90
CA PHE A 163 -1.16 -2.57 -15.77
C PHE A 163 -1.81 -3.90 -15.43
N LEU A 164 -3.12 -4.01 -15.63
CA LEU A 164 -3.79 -5.30 -15.63
C LEU A 164 -3.85 -5.90 -17.04
N PRO A 165 -4.04 -7.22 -17.17
CA PRO A 165 -4.22 -7.87 -18.46
C PRO A 165 -5.38 -7.24 -19.25
N LYS A 166 -5.06 -6.73 -20.45
CA LYS A 166 -6.01 -6.03 -21.32
C LYS A 166 -7.24 -6.88 -21.63
N GLY A 167 -8.42 -6.32 -21.40
CA GLY A 167 -9.72 -6.92 -21.71
C GLY A 167 -10.18 -8.00 -20.72
N ASN A 168 -9.41 -8.27 -19.66
CA ASN A 168 -9.75 -9.32 -18.70
C ASN A 168 -10.55 -8.75 -17.52
N GLU A 169 -11.88 -8.80 -17.62
CA GLU A 169 -12.80 -8.33 -16.56
C GLU A 169 -12.65 -9.13 -15.25
N GLN A 170 -12.27 -10.42 -15.31
CA GLN A 170 -12.03 -11.21 -14.10
C GLN A 170 -10.78 -10.74 -13.36
N ALA A 171 -9.67 -10.52 -14.07
CA ALA A 171 -8.47 -9.96 -13.47
C ALA A 171 -8.71 -8.54 -12.92
N LEU A 172 -9.60 -7.76 -13.55
CA LEU A 172 -10.04 -6.46 -13.03
C LEU A 172 -10.81 -6.59 -11.71
N ALA A 173 -11.72 -7.56 -11.60
CA ALA A 173 -12.43 -7.84 -10.36
C ALA A 173 -11.47 -8.33 -9.26
N ASP A 174 -10.57 -9.25 -9.58
CA ASP A 174 -9.57 -9.78 -8.66
C ASP A 174 -8.61 -8.67 -8.17
N ALA A 175 -8.25 -7.74 -9.06
CA ALA A 175 -7.45 -6.56 -8.70
C ALA A 175 -8.21 -5.60 -7.77
N LEU A 176 -9.48 -5.30 -8.03
CA LEU A 176 -10.28 -4.51 -7.08
C LEU A 176 -10.36 -5.19 -5.71
N ALA A 177 -10.50 -6.52 -5.67
CA ALA A 177 -10.60 -7.27 -4.44
C ALA A 177 -9.33 -7.26 -3.60
N THR A 178 -8.17 -7.24 -4.25
CA THR A 178 -6.87 -7.42 -3.57
C THR A 178 -6.07 -6.11 -3.44
N ILE A 179 -6.29 -5.15 -4.35
CA ILE A 179 -5.45 -3.96 -4.50
C ILE A 179 -6.15 -2.73 -3.96
N GLY A 180 -7.35 -2.41 -4.42
CA GLY A 180 -8.01 -1.13 -4.13
C GLY A 180 -8.69 -0.53 -5.36
N PRO A 181 -9.10 0.75 -5.30
CA PRO A 181 -9.59 1.49 -6.46
C PRO A 181 -8.60 1.50 -7.64
N ILE A 182 -9.12 1.34 -8.86
CA ILE A 182 -8.32 1.17 -10.09
C ILE A 182 -8.67 2.26 -11.12
N THR A 183 -7.65 2.87 -11.74
CA THR A 183 -7.83 3.76 -12.89
C THR A 183 -8.24 2.94 -14.09
N VAL A 184 -9.37 3.30 -14.71
CA VAL A 184 -9.86 2.66 -15.94
C VAL A 184 -10.21 3.70 -17.00
N ALA A 185 -10.26 3.29 -18.26
CA ALA A 185 -10.79 4.10 -19.36
C ALA A 185 -12.01 3.43 -19.98
N VAL A 186 -12.97 4.24 -20.39
CA VAL A 186 -14.21 3.80 -21.03
C VAL A 186 -14.51 4.62 -22.29
N ASP A 187 -15.34 4.08 -23.17
CA ASP A 187 -16.04 4.87 -24.18
C ASP A 187 -17.22 5.60 -23.53
N ALA A 188 -17.07 6.91 -23.36
CA ALA A 188 -18.12 7.80 -22.86
C ALA A 188 -18.76 8.63 -23.98
N SER A 189 -18.56 8.30 -25.26
CA SER A 189 -19.00 9.14 -26.39
C SER A 189 -20.52 9.24 -26.54
N LEU A 190 -21.25 8.30 -25.95
CA LEU A 190 -22.68 8.14 -26.22
C LEU A 190 -23.51 9.14 -25.41
N PRO A 191 -24.59 9.72 -25.98
CA PRO A 191 -25.54 10.54 -25.24
C PRO A 191 -26.16 9.80 -24.04
N SER A 192 -26.28 8.47 -24.13
CA SER A 192 -26.77 7.63 -23.03
C SER A 192 -25.83 7.62 -21.82
N PHE A 193 -24.52 7.71 -22.05
CA PHE A 193 -23.53 7.93 -21.00
C PHE A 193 -23.59 9.37 -20.49
N GLN A 194 -23.58 10.35 -21.39
CA GLN A 194 -23.66 11.78 -21.06
C GLN A 194 -24.85 12.10 -20.14
N PHE A 195 -26.02 11.53 -20.44
CA PHE A 195 -27.27 11.75 -19.70
C PHE A 195 -27.63 10.60 -18.75
N TYR A 196 -26.67 9.76 -18.37
CA TYR A 196 -26.90 8.73 -17.37
C TYR A 196 -27.42 9.34 -16.05
N LYS A 197 -28.37 8.64 -15.41
CA LYS A 197 -28.98 9.06 -14.13
C LYS A 197 -28.90 7.96 -13.09
N SER A 198 -29.34 6.75 -13.42
CA SER A 198 -29.44 5.64 -12.48
C SER A 198 -29.65 4.31 -13.20
N GLY A 199 -29.46 3.21 -12.46
CA GLY A 199 -29.60 1.84 -12.94
C GLY A 199 -28.28 1.28 -13.51
N ILE A 200 -28.29 0.03 -13.95
CA ILE A 200 -27.11 -0.61 -14.53
C ILE A 200 -27.01 -0.21 -16.01
N TYR A 201 -26.02 0.60 -16.33
CA TYR A 201 -25.77 1.09 -17.68
C TYR A 201 -25.33 -0.03 -18.63
N ASN A 202 -26.07 -0.20 -19.72
CA ASN A 202 -25.88 -1.25 -20.72
C ASN A 202 -26.26 -0.80 -22.15
N ASP A 203 -25.59 0.23 -22.70
CA ASP A 203 -25.78 0.63 -24.12
C ASP A 203 -24.86 -0.10 -25.12
N PRO A 204 -25.37 -1.03 -25.97
CA PRO A 204 -24.55 -1.95 -26.76
C PRO A 204 -23.73 -1.26 -27.86
N ARG A 205 -23.96 0.04 -28.10
CA ARG A 205 -23.19 0.85 -29.03
C ARG A 205 -21.82 1.26 -28.47
N CYS A 206 -21.59 1.05 -27.18
CA CYS A 206 -20.32 1.33 -26.53
C CYS A 206 -19.17 0.57 -27.22
N SER A 207 -18.11 1.28 -27.55
CA SER A 207 -16.91 0.69 -28.13
C SER A 207 -15.96 0.18 -27.06
N SER A 208 -15.41 -1.01 -27.26
CA SER A 208 -14.31 -1.52 -26.42
C SER A 208 -12.93 -0.98 -26.82
N THR A 209 -12.85 -0.17 -27.88
CA THR A 209 -11.59 0.32 -28.47
C THR A 209 -11.50 1.84 -28.60
N LYS A 210 -12.63 2.56 -28.66
CA LYS A 210 -12.68 4.03 -28.71
C LYS A 210 -12.73 4.65 -27.32
N LEU A 211 -11.80 4.26 -26.46
CA LEU A 211 -11.74 4.79 -25.09
C LEU A 211 -11.31 6.25 -25.12
N ASN A 212 -12.07 7.09 -24.45
CA ASN A 212 -11.87 8.53 -24.47
C ASN A 212 -12.12 9.21 -23.13
N HIS A 213 -12.62 8.50 -22.11
CA HIS A 213 -12.83 9.05 -20.77
C HIS A 213 -12.20 8.18 -19.70
N ALA A 214 -11.52 8.79 -18.73
CA ALA A 214 -10.90 8.11 -17.61
C ALA A 214 -11.77 8.26 -16.36
N VAL A 215 -12.01 7.15 -15.67
CA VAL A 215 -12.85 7.10 -14.47
C VAL A 215 -12.18 6.23 -13.42
N LEU A 216 -12.63 6.31 -12.17
CA LEU A 216 -12.10 5.47 -11.10
C LEU A 216 -13.08 4.34 -10.82
N LEU A 217 -12.61 3.10 -10.97
CA LEU A 217 -13.38 1.93 -10.62
C LEU A 217 -13.19 1.63 -9.13
N ILE A 218 -14.28 1.58 -8.37
CA ILE A 218 -14.27 1.56 -6.90
C ILE A 218 -15.03 0.37 -6.30
N GLY A 219 -15.54 -0.54 -7.13
CA GLY A 219 -16.33 -1.65 -6.63
C GLY A 219 -17.00 -2.46 -7.71
N TYR A 220 -17.65 -3.54 -7.27
CA TYR A 220 -18.51 -4.38 -8.08
C TYR A 220 -19.55 -5.08 -7.22
N GLY A 221 -20.65 -5.49 -7.82
CA GLY A 221 -21.72 -6.22 -7.15
C GLY A 221 -22.65 -6.88 -8.14
N SER A 222 -23.78 -7.37 -7.63
CA SER A 222 -24.85 -7.98 -8.42
C SER A 222 -26.19 -7.50 -7.90
N GLU A 223 -27.11 -7.16 -8.80
CA GLU A 223 -28.48 -6.75 -8.47
C GLU A 223 -29.43 -7.41 -9.47
N ALA A 224 -30.44 -8.11 -8.94
CA ALA A 224 -31.42 -8.85 -9.75
C ALA A 224 -30.80 -9.80 -10.80
N GLY A 225 -29.66 -10.42 -10.48
CA GLY A 225 -28.94 -11.34 -11.37
C GLY A 225 -28.07 -10.65 -12.44
N GLN A 226 -28.00 -9.33 -12.45
CA GLN A 226 -27.09 -8.57 -13.30
C GLN A 226 -25.90 -8.05 -12.50
N ASP A 227 -24.71 -8.51 -12.89
CA ASP A 227 -23.46 -8.01 -12.32
C ASP A 227 -23.14 -6.61 -12.83
N PHE A 228 -22.57 -5.78 -11.96
CA PHE A 228 -22.19 -4.41 -12.28
C PHE A 228 -20.87 -3.99 -11.63
N TRP A 229 -20.22 -3.04 -12.29
CA TRP A 229 -19.12 -2.23 -11.81
C TRP A 229 -19.65 -0.98 -11.10
N VAL A 230 -18.99 -0.53 -10.04
CA VAL A 230 -19.25 0.77 -9.40
C VAL A 230 -18.15 1.74 -9.80
N ILE A 231 -18.54 2.78 -10.53
CA ILE A 231 -17.62 3.75 -11.14
C ILE A 231 -17.82 5.12 -10.49
N LYS A 232 -16.74 5.75 -10.05
CA LYS A 232 -16.68 7.16 -9.66
C LYS A 232 -16.30 8.01 -10.88
N ASN A 233 -17.13 8.99 -11.20
CA ASN A 233 -16.87 9.96 -12.27
C ASN A 233 -16.36 11.30 -11.71
N SER A 234 -15.86 12.16 -12.59
CA SER A 234 -15.29 13.49 -12.27
C SER A 234 -16.16 14.65 -12.77
N TRP A 235 -17.47 14.44 -12.87
CA TRP A 235 -18.44 15.42 -13.40
C TRP A 235 -19.33 16.06 -12.32
N GLY A 236 -18.92 15.95 -11.05
CA GLY A 236 -19.70 16.42 -9.91
C GLY A 236 -20.90 15.53 -9.59
N THR A 237 -21.51 15.82 -8.44
CA THR A 237 -22.59 15.00 -7.87
C THR A 237 -23.93 15.10 -8.61
N GLN A 238 -24.10 16.11 -9.48
CA GLN A 238 -25.33 16.30 -10.26
C GLN A 238 -25.48 15.32 -11.43
N TRP A 239 -24.40 14.65 -11.82
CA TRP A 239 -24.42 13.63 -12.86
C TRP A 239 -24.56 12.23 -12.27
N GLY A 240 -25.33 11.35 -12.91
CA GLY A 240 -25.47 9.95 -12.49
C GLY A 240 -26.07 9.76 -11.09
N GLU A 241 -25.65 8.69 -10.43
CA GLU A 241 -26.07 8.29 -9.08
C GLU A 241 -25.21 9.04 -8.05
N ASN A 242 -25.45 10.35 -7.87
CA ASN A 242 -24.64 11.25 -7.03
C ASN A 242 -23.15 11.29 -7.44
N GLY A 243 -22.87 11.32 -8.75
CA GLY A 243 -21.52 11.30 -9.32
C GLY A 243 -20.97 9.90 -9.62
N TYR A 244 -21.73 8.86 -9.31
CA TYR A 244 -21.37 7.47 -9.58
C TYR A 244 -22.19 6.90 -10.73
N MET A 245 -21.71 5.78 -11.26
CA MET A 245 -22.42 4.97 -12.25
C MET A 245 -22.26 3.50 -11.91
N ARG A 246 -23.36 2.76 -12.06
CA ARG A 246 -23.31 1.32 -12.19
C ARG A 246 -23.27 0.95 -13.66
N MET A 247 -22.24 0.23 -14.09
CA MET A 247 -22.08 -0.23 -15.48
C MET A 247 -22.12 -1.74 -15.51
N ALA A 248 -22.77 -2.33 -16.52
CA ALA A 248 -22.82 -3.78 -16.65
C ALA A 248 -21.41 -4.40 -16.62
N ARG A 249 -21.22 -5.37 -15.75
CA ARG A 249 -20.03 -6.21 -15.69
C ARG A 249 -20.30 -7.48 -16.48
N THR A 250 -19.45 -7.75 -17.46
CA THR A 250 -19.73 -8.79 -18.46
C THR A 250 -18.49 -9.67 -18.66
N THR A 251 -18.52 -10.52 -19.67
CA THR A 251 -17.33 -11.21 -20.19
C THR A 251 -16.85 -10.62 -21.52
N THR A 252 -17.53 -9.61 -22.05
CA THR A 252 -17.27 -9.02 -23.38
C THR A 252 -16.51 -7.70 -23.33
N ASN A 253 -16.09 -7.25 -22.14
CA ASN A 253 -15.35 -6.01 -21.92
C ASN A 253 -16.14 -4.78 -22.37
N TYR A 254 -17.30 -4.63 -21.75
CA TYR A 254 -18.28 -3.59 -22.07
C TYR A 254 -17.73 -2.17 -21.94
N CYS A 255 -18.00 -1.30 -22.93
CA CYS A 255 -17.39 0.03 -23.09
C CYS A 255 -15.85 0.05 -22.96
N GLY A 256 -15.21 -1.12 -23.06
CA GLY A 256 -13.78 -1.31 -22.91
C GLY A 256 -13.26 -1.02 -21.50
N ILE A 257 -14.07 -1.19 -20.46
CA ILE A 257 -13.68 -0.90 -19.07
C ILE A 257 -12.41 -1.63 -18.62
N ALA A 258 -12.15 -2.83 -19.14
CA ALA A 258 -10.94 -3.60 -18.90
C ALA A 258 -9.85 -3.42 -19.98
N SER A 259 -10.07 -2.60 -21.01
CA SER A 259 -9.13 -2.39 -22.12
C SER A 259 -7.90 -1.56 -21.74
N TYR A 260 -8.03 -0.66 -20.76
CA TYR A 260 -6.92 0.14 -20.25
C TYR A 260 -7.10 0.38 -18.77
N THR A 261 -6.35 -0.40 -18.00
CA THR A 261 -6.49 -0.50 -16.55
C THR A 261 -5.11 -0.49 -15.91
N LEU A 262 -4.96 0.34 -14.89
CA LEU A 262 -3.72 0.48 -14.16
C LEU A 262 -3.96 0.99 -12.75
N PHE A 263 -3.00 0.74 -11.88
CA PHE A 263 -3.06 1.18 -10.49
C PHE A 263 -1.66 1.60 -10.01
N PRO A 264 -1.59 2.56 -9.08
CA PRO A 264 -0.34 2.91 -8.44
C PRO A 264 0.06 1.81 -7.48
N VAL A 265 1.36 1.58 -7.37
CA VAL A 265 1.93 0.80 -6.29
C VAL A 265 2.49 1.78 -5.28
N MET A 266 1.85 1.80 -4.12
CA MET A 266 2.47 2.29 -2.90
C MET A 266 2.95 1.06 -2.17
N VAL A 267 4.19 0.67 -2.36
CA VAL A 267 4.74 -0.32 -1.42
C VAL A 267 4.79 0.37 -0.03
N PRO A 268 4.57 -0.34 1.09
CA PRO A 268 5.40 -0.08 2.27
C PRO A 268 6.82 -0.01 1.72
N SER A 269 7.65 0.96 2.05
CA SER A 269 8.85 1.19 1.22
C SER A 269 9.87 0.03 1.28
N ALA A 270 9.50 -1.14 1.80
CA ALA A 270 10.07 -2.48 1.68
C ALA A 270 10.45 -2.96 0.26
N LEU A 271 10.35 -2.11 -0.78
CA LEU A 271 10.90 -2.37 -2.12
C LEU A 271 11.76 -1.22 -2.68
N LEU A 272 12.17 -0.25 -1.84
CA LEU A 272 13.26 0.69 -2.10
C LEU A 272 14.57 0.28 -1.41
N CYS A 273 14.84 -1.03 -1.36
CA CYS A 273 16.21 -1.55 -1.36
C CYS A 273 16.49 -2.17 -2.74
N PRO A 274 16.88 -1.39 -3.77
CA PRO A 274 17.28 -1.98 -5.04
C PRO A 274 18.56 -2.80 -4.84
N GLY A 275 18.41 -4.12 -4.96
CA GLY A 275 19.51 -4.99 -5.36
C GLY A 275 19.91 -4.68 -6.81
N VAL A 276 21.13 -4.14 -6.95
CA VAL A 276 22.02 -4.13 -8.12
C VAL A 276 21.64 -3.25 -9.33
N TYR A 277 22.70 -2.72 -9.95
CA TYR A 277 22.86 -1.47 -10.68
C TYR A 277 22.76 -1.60 -12.22
N ASP A 278 22.31 -0.54 -12.90
CA ASP A 278 23.00 -0.02 -14.08
C ASP A 278 22.80 1.52 -14.24
N ALA A 279 23.79 2.17 -14.85
CA ALA A 279 23.87 3.59 -15.25
C ALA A 279 24.26 4.67 -14.22
N GLY A 280 25.55 4.75 -13.88
CA GLY A 280 26.13 5.99 -13.30
C GLY A 280 27.65 6.12 -13.43
N LYS A 281 28.30 5.30 -14.26
CA LYS A 281 29.70 5.54 -14.65
C LYS A 281 29.85 6.70 -15.66
N THR A 282 28.78 7.06 -16.36
CA THR A 282 28.80 8.16 -17.36
C THR A 282 28.60 9.54 -16.73
N ALA A 283 27.97 9.61 -15.54
CA ALA A 283 27.70 10.88 -14.84
C ALA A 283 28.90 11.39 -14.03
N LEU A 284 29.63 10.50 -13.35
CA LEU A 284 30.77 10.88 -12.50
C LEU A 284 32.01 11.30 -13.30
N ARG A 285 32.16 10.82 -14.54
CA ARG A 285 33.20 11.32 -15.47
C ARG A 285 32.91 12.74 -16.00
N ARG A 286 31.64 13.17 -16.01
CA ARG A 286 31.23 14.54 -16.42
C ARG A 286 31.32 15.56 -15.28
N ALA A 287 31.39 15.11 -14.02
CA ALA A 287 31.39 15.97 -12.83
C ALA A 287 32.80 16.30 -12.28
N GLY A 288 33.89 15.83 -12.91
CA GLY A 288 35.25 16.33 -12.62
C GLY A 288 35.86 15.97 -11.26
N LEU A 289 35.27 15.06 -10.49
CA LEU A 289 35.77 14.68 -9.16
C LEU A 289 36.76 13.51 -9.25
N SER A 290 37.96 13.78 -9.76
CA SER A 290 39.01 12.77 -9.99
C SER A 290 40.02 12.59 -8.85
N ASN A 291 39.87 13.27 -7.71
CA ASN A 291 40.88 13.21 -6.64
C ASN A 291 40.28 13.19 -5.23
N ILE A 292 39.93 12.00 -4.74
CA ILE A 292 39.95 11.71 -3.30
C ILE A 292 40.61 10.34 -3.11
N ARG A 293 41.93 10.35 -2.90
CA ARG A 293 42.72 9.16 -2.55
C ARG A 293 42.70 8.99 -1.03
N SER A 294 41.98 8.00 -0.51
CA SER A 294 42.42 7.17 0.63
C SER A 294 41.35 6.17 1.13
N TRP A 295 40.58 5.51 0.25
CA TRP A 295 39.86 4.30 0.67
C TRP A 295 40.58 3.08 0.09
N LYS A 296 41.60 2.60 0.81
CA LYS A 296 42.16 1.26 0.59
C LYS A 296 41.17 0.24 1.15
N LEU A 297 40.23 -0.20 0.31
CA LEU A 297 39.48 -1.44 0.53
C LEU A 297 39.98 -2.48 -0.48
N LYS A 298 40.69 -3.48 0.04
CA LYS A 298 40.96 -4.75 -0.64
C LYS A 298 39.62 -5.46 -0.94
N PRO A 299 39.53 -6.25 -2.03
CA PRO A 299 38.26 -6.67 -2.61
C PRO A 299 37.56 -7.70 -1.73
N ILE A 300 36.41 -7.32 -1.16
CA ILE A 300 35.45 -8.20 -0.50
C ILE A 300 34.06 -7.77 -0.98
N GLY A 301 33.19 -8.75 -1.21
CA GLY A 301 31.94 -8.66 -1.95
C GLY A 301 30.94 -7.59 -1.52
N GLN A 302 30.16 -7.17 -2.53
CA GLN A 302 28.76 -6.71 -2.53
C GLN A 302 28.40 -5.54 -1.58
N LYS A 303 28.13 -4.34 -2.15
CA LYS A 303 27.99 -3.06 -1.41
C LYS A 303 26.58 -2.46 -1.43
N GLU A 304 26.09 -2.10 -0.24
CA GLU A 304 24.83 -1.43 0.14
C GLU A 304 24.80 0.08 -0.19
N THR A 305 23.63 0.75 -0.12
CA THR A 305 23.51 2.20 -0.33
C THR A 305 23.91 3.00 0.92
N PRO A 306 24.64 4.12 0.80
CA PRO A 306 25.09 4.92 1.95
C PRO A 306 23.97 5.48 2.85
N LEU A 307 22.77 5.69 2.30
CA LEU A 307 21.67 6.37 2.99
C LEU A 307 20.87 5.44 3.91
N ALA A 308 20.62 4.19 3.49
CA ALA A 308 20.01 3.19 4.36
C ALA A 308 20.92 2.91 5.57
N ASN A 309 22.23 2.75 5.32
CA ASN A 309 23.21 2.58 6.40
C ASN A 309 23.23 3.78 7.36
N ALA A 310 23.11 5.01 6.84
CA ALA A 310 23.06 6.21 7.68
C ALA A 310 21.86 6.20 8.64
N VAL A 311 20.69 5.71 8.21
CA VAL A 311 19.49 5.62 9.05
C VAL A 311 19.65 4.59 10.16
N PHE A 312 20.21 3.40 9.86
CA PHE A 312 20.55 2.41 10.88
C PHE A 312 21.56 2.96 11.91
N TRP A 313 22.59 3.68 11.46
CA TRP A 313 23.58 4.29 12.35
C TRP A 313 22.97 5.40 13.21
N ALA A 314 22.12 6.25 12.66
CA ALA A 314 21.42 7.29 13.39
C ALA A 314 20.54 6.71 14.49
N ALA A 315 19.72 5.69 14.16
CA ALA A 315 18.88 4.98 15.12
C ALA A 315 19.71 4.28 16.19
N ARG A 316 20.78 3.56 15.82
CA ARG A 316 21.68 2.86 16.77
C ARG A 316 22.37 3.82 17.75
N LYS A 317 22.68 5.04 17.30
CA LYS A 317 23.33 6.07 18.12
C LYS A 317 22.35 6.97 18.86
N GLY A 318 21.04 6.80 18.67
CA GLY A 318 20.02 7.64 19.31
C GLY A 318 20.00 9.07 18.76
N ASN A 319 20.56 9.30 17.56
CA ASN A 319 20.61 10.64 16.97
C ASN A 319 19.29 10.96 16.26
N LEU A 320 18.28 11.33 17.04
CA LEU A 320 16.93 11.64 16.57
C LEU A 320 16.93 12.73 15.48
N ALA A 321 17.72 13.79 15.64
CA ALA A 321 17.75 14.89 14.67
C ALA A 321 18.24 14.42 13.28
N VAL A 322 19.28 13.59 13.23
CA VAL A 322 19.75 13.00 11.97
C VAL A 322 18.74 11.98 11.44
N LEU A 323 18.13 11.18 12.31
CA LEU A 323 17.11 10.22 11.93
C LEU A 323 15.91 10.92 11.25
N GLN A 324 15.39 11.99 11.85
CA GLN A 324 14.31 12.82 11.31
C GLN A 324 14.70 13.44 9.96
N LEU A 325 15.89 14.01 9.84
CA LEU A 325 16.37 14.56 8.56
C LEU A 325 16.41 13.52 7.45
N LEU A 326 16.84 12.29 7.77
CA LEU A 326 16.93 11.20 6.80
C LEU A 326 15.55 10.65 6.41
N LEU A 327 14.65 10.47 7.38
CA LEU A 327 13.28 9.99 7.13
C LEU A 327 12.46 11.03 6.34
N ASN A 328 12.53 12.30 6.72
CA ASN A 328 11.83 13.40 6.05
C ASN A 328 12.38 13.72 4.64
N SER A 329 13.49 13.10 4.23
CA SER A 329 14.00 13.23 2.86
C SER A 329 13.12 12.53 1.82
N GLY A 330 12.22 11.63 2.25
CA GLY A 330 11.37 10.82 1.37
C GLY A 330 12.15 9.77 0.55
N ARG A 331 13.45 9.61 0.82
CA ARG A 331 14.36 8.71 0.08
C ARG A 331 14.68 7.42 0.83
N VAL A 332 14.27 7.31 2.10
CA VAL A 332 14.51 6.13 2.92
C VAL A 332 13.19 5.52 3.31
N ASP A 333 13.10 4.20 3.11
CA ASP A 333 12.04 3.40 3.70
C ASP A 333 12.24 3.27 5.20
N VAL A 334 11.22 3.63 5.97
CA VAL A 334 11.23 3.48 7.43
C VAL A 334 11.38 2.01 7.83
N ASP A 335 10.86 1.09 7.01
CA ASP A 335 10.89 -0.37 7.22
C ASP A 335 12.04 -1.07 6.49
N CYS A 336 13.05 -0.31 6.03
CA CYS A 336 14.15 -0.90 5.29
C CYS A 336 14.83 -1.99 6.12
N LYS A 337 15.19 -3.08 5.46
CA LYS A 337 15.86 -4.24 6.08
C LYS A 337 17.30 -4.32 5.63
N ASP A 338 18.21 -4.63 6.55
CA ASP A 338 19.56 -5.07 6.20
C ASP A 338 19.55 -6.50 5.65
N ASN A 339 20.74 -7.03 5.34
CA ASN A 339 20.91 -8.39 4.81
C ASN A 339 20.53 -9.52 5.79
N THR A 340 20.16 -9.21 7.04
CA THR A 340 19.65 -10.16 8.03
C THR A 340 18.15 -9.99 8.27
N GLY A 341 17.50 -9.12 7.50
CA GLY A 341 16.10 -8.76 7.68
C GLY A 341 15.86 -7.75 8.81
N THR A 342 16.90 -7.15 9.38
CA THR A 342 16.78 -6.25 10.54
C THR A 342 16.31 -4.86 10.11
N THR A 343 15.27 -4.34 10.76
CA THR A 343 14.72 -2.99 10.48
C THR A 343 15.34 -1.91 11.37
N THR A 344 15.19 -0.65 10.97
CA THR A 344 15.65 0.49 11.78
C THR A 344 14.95 0.52 13.15
N LEU A 345 13.66 0.16 13.20
CA LEU A 345 12.88 0.05 14.44
C LEU A 345 13.46 -1.02 15.38
N MET A 346 13.88 -2.17 14.84
CA MET A 346 14.55 -3.22 15.63
C MET A 346 15.87 -2.72 16.22
N VAL A 347 16.68 -1.99 15.42
CA VAL A 347 17.96 -1.43 15.87
C VAL A 347 17.75 -0.39 16.98
N ALA A 348 16.77 0.50 16.84
CA ALA A 348 16.43 1.48 17.88
C ALA A 348 15.93 0.79 19.16
N SER A 349 15.10 -0.24 19.03
CA SER A 349 14.54 -1.02 20.14
C SER A 349 15.63 -1.77 20.92
N TYR A 350 16.54 -2.43 20.20
CA TYR A 350 17.71 -3.09 20.79
C TYR A 350 18.67 -2.09 21.45
N SER A 351 18.82 -0.89 20.88
CA SER A 351 19.76 0.11 21.40
C SER A 351 19.17 0.95 22.54
N GLY A 352 17.89 0.79 22.87
CA GLY A 352 17.23 1.49 23.98
C GLY A 352 16.86 2.95 23.72
N HIS A 353 16.76 3.38 22.46
CA HIS A 353 16.48 4.78 22.12
C HIS A 353 14.98 5.03 21.91
N THR A 354 14.25 5.24 23.01
CA THR A 354 12.78 5.41 23.01
C THR A 354 12.28 6.51 22.07
N ASP A 355 12.97 7.64 21.97
CA ASP A 355 12.56 8.75 21.09
C ASP A 355 12.71 8.39 19.61
N CYS A 356 13.76 7.65 19.24
CA CYS A 356 13.91 7.13 17.88
C CYS A 356 12.84 6.08 17.56
N VAL A 357 12.49 5.20 18.50
CA VAL A 357 11.39 4.25 18.34
C VAL A 357 10.08 4.98 18.09
N ARG A 358 9.77 6.00 18.90
CA ARG A 358 8.57 6.82 18.73
C ARG A 358 8.51 7.48 17.36
N GLU A 359 9.60 8.12 16.95
CA GLU A 359 9.68 8.77 15.63
C GLU A 359 9.47 7.75 14.50
N LEU A 360 10.12 6.60 14.54
CA LEU A 360 9.97 5.56 13.51
C LEU A 360 8.52 5.07 13.41
N ILE A 361 7.85 4.86 14.54
CA ILE A 361 6.42 4.49 14.56
C ILE A 361 5.55 5.60 13.97
N LEU A 362 5.81 6.87 14.34
CA LEU A 362 5.07 8.02 13.79
C LEU A 362 5.30 8.22 12.29
N GLN A 363 6.46 7.81 11.78
CA GLN A 363 6.80 7.76 10.36
C GLN A 363 6.24 6.53 9.64
N GLY A 364 5.45 5.70 10.34
CA GLY A 364 4.72 4.57 9.78
C GLY A 364 5.50 3.25 9.73
N ALA A 365 6.50 3.06 10.61
CA ALA A 365 7.19 1.78 10.71
C ALA A 365 6.23 0.65 11.12
N ASP A 366 6.27 -0.48 10.41
CA ASP A 366 5.55 -1.69 10.79
C ASP A 366 6.22 -2.34 12.01
N ILE A 367 5.51 -2.23 13.14
CA ILE A 367 5.92 -2.69 14.46
C ILE A 367 6.15 -4.21 14.51
N ASN A 368 5.44 -4.96 13.66
CA ASN A 368 5.33 -6.40 13.73
C ASN A 368 6.21 -7.14 12.70
N LEU A 369 7.08 -6.42 11.98
CA LEU A 369 8.03 -7.05 11.07
C LEU A 369 8.97 -8.01 11.81
N GLN A 370 9.23 -9.15 11.18
CA GLN A 370 10.23 -10.12 11.61
C GLN A 370 11.50 -10.02 10.76
N ARG A 371 12.66 -10.18 11.40
CA ARG A 371 13.94 -10.42 10.72
C ARG A 371 14.06 -11.89 10.29
N GLU A 372 15.14 -12.27 9.63
CA GLU A 372 15.30 -13.63 9.09
C GLU A 372 15.24 -14.75 10.15
N THR A 373 15.54 -14.45 11.41
CA THR A 373 15.43 -15.40 12.54
C THR A 373 14.04 -15.41 13.18
N GLY A 374 13.11 -14.57 12.74
CA GLY A 374 11.78 -14.42 13.33
C GLY A 374 11.69 -13.41 14.49
N SER A 375 12.80 -12.79 14.93
CA SER A 375 12.74 -11.75 15.98
C SER A 375 12.05 -10.47 15.50
N THR A 376 11.27 -9.83 16.37
CA THR A 376 10.61 -8.53 16.15
C THR A 376 11.26 -7.40 16.97
N SER A 377 10.81 -6.16 16.79
CA SER A 377 11.20 -5.03 17.64
C SER A 377 10.83 -5.25 19.12
N LEU A 378 9.67 -5.87 19.38
CA LEU A 378 9.22 -6.24 20.74
C LEU A 378 10.16 -7.27 21.38
N PHE A 379 10.60 -8.28 20.61
CA PHE A 379 11.59 -9.26 21.08
C PHE A 379 12.88 -8.57 21.54
N PHE A 380 13.43 -7.66 20.74
CA PHE A 380 14.67 -6.95 21.08
C PHE A 380 14.50 -5.98 22.25
N ALA A 381 13.37 -5.27 22.35
CA ALA A 381 13.09 -4.41 23.50
C ALA A 381 12.99 -5.23 24.79
N ALA A 382 12.36 -6.41 24.71
CA ALA A 382 12.22 -7.31 25.84
C ALA A 382 13.54 -7.95 26.27
N GLN A 383 14.36 -8.37 25.31
CA GLN A 383 15.71 -8.89 25.53
C GLN A 383 16.62 -7.89 26.28
N GLN A 384 16.44 -6.59 26.04
CA GLN A 384 17.26 -5.53 26.64
C GLN A 384 16.63 -4.94 27.92
N GLY A 385 15.46 -5.40 28.32
CA GLY A 385 14.78 -4.91 29.52
C GLY A 385 14.20 -3.50 29.39
N ASN A 386 14.06 -2.98 28.17
CA ASN A 386 13.61 -1.61 27.90
C ASN A 386 12.08 -1.49 28.02
N ASN A 387 11.58 -1.44 29.25
CA ASN A 387 10.14 -1.49 29.52
C ASN A 387 9.36 -0.31 28.92
N ASP A 388 9.96 0.87 28.80
CA ASP A 388 9.30 2.02 28.17
C ASP A 388 9.08 1.82 26.67
N ILE A 389 10.04 1.16 25.99
CA ILE A 389 9.89 0.78 24.57
C ILE A 389 8.85 -0.33 24.44
N VAL A 390 8.82 -1.30 25.36
CA VAL A 390 7.80 -2.37 25.36
C VAL A 390 6.39 -1.78 25.49
N LYS A 391 6.18 -0.85 26.44
CA LYS A 391 4.90 -0.14 26.59
C LYS A 391 4.54 0.63 25.33
N LEU A 392 5.50 1.40 24.79
CA LEU A 392 5.30 2.17 23.57
C LEU A 392 4.92 1.27 22.38
N LEU A 393 5.58 0.13 22.20
CA LEU A 393 5.26 -0.80 21.13
C LEU A 393 3.83 -1.38 21.30
N PHE A 394 3.39 -1.66 22.53
CA PHE A 394 2.01 -2.08 22.79
C PHE A 394 0.97 -0.98 22.55
N GLU A 395 1.26 0.27 22.94
CA GLU A 395 0.41 1.42 22.66
C GLU A 395 0.07 1.55 21.16
N TYR A 396 0.98 1.10 20.28
CA TYR A 396 0.80 1.14 18.83
C TYR A 396 0.55 -0.24 18.19
N GLY A 397 0.19 -1.27 18.97
CA GLY A 397 -0.33 -2.54 18.42
C GLY A 397 0.71 -3.63 18.15
N ALA A 398 1.79 -3.69 18.92
CA ALA A 398 2.70 -4.84 18.90
C ALA A 398 1.99 -6.14 19.32
N SER A 399 2.22 -7.21 18.55
CA SER A 399 1.70 -8.55 18.84
C SER A 399 2.67 -9.37 19.68
N THR A 400 2.13 -10.11 20.65
CA THR A 400 2.85 -11.08 21.48
C THR A 400 3.07 -12.43 20.81
N GLU A 401 2.38 -12.70 19.70
CA GLU A 401 2.29 -14.05 19.10
C GLU A 401 3.47 -14.40 18.18
N PHE A 402 4.35 -13.44 17.87
CA PHE A 402 5.47 -13.68 16.98
C PHE A 402 6.59 -14.45 17.69
N GLN A 403 7.05 -15.52 17.03
CA GLN A 403 8.11 -16.39 17.52
C GLN A 403 9.34 -16.35 16.62
N THR A 404 10.53 -16.55 17.21
CA THR A 404 11.74 -16.84 16.44
C THR A 404 11.64 -18.23 15.80
N LYS A 405 12.56 -18.55 14.89
CA LYS A 405 12.67 -19.89 14.29
C LYS A 405 12.92 -20.99 15.31
N GLU A 406 13.50 -20.62 16.45
CA GLU A 406 13.75 -21.49 17.61
C GLU A 406 12.56 -21.51 18.59
N GLY A 407 11.43 -20.89 18.25
CA GLY A 407 10.24 -20.80 19.11
C GLY A 407 10.32 -19.74 20.20
N GLY A 408 11.34 -18.88 20.21
CA GLY A 408 11.50 -17.85 21.23
C GLY A 408 10.48 -16.71 21.08
N THR A 409 9.82 -16.34 22.17
CA THR A 409 8.91 -15.19 22.25
C THR A 409 9.58 -14.00 22.95
N ALA A 410 8.96 -12.82 22.88
CA ALA A 410 9.40 -11.67 23.67
C ALA A 410 9.37 -11.96 25.19
N LEU A 411 8.39 -12.77 25.65
CA LEU A 411 8.30 -13.20 27.05
C LEU A 411 9.50 -14.07 27.42
N SER A 412 9.85 -15.05 26.57
CA SER A 412 10.97 -15.94 26.86
C SER A 412 12.30 -15.19 26.90
N ALA A 413 12.45 -14.15 26.06
CA ALA A 413 13.61 -13.27 26.08
C ALA A 413 13.66 -12.47 27.40
N ALA A 414 12.55 -11.85 27.82
CA ALA A 414 12.52 -11.13 29.09
C ALA A 414 12.83 -12.04 30.29
N CYS A 415 12.32 -13.28 30.29
CA CYS A 415 12.60 -14.29 31.30
C CYS A 415 14.08 -14.72 31.30
N GLN A 416 14.63 -15.05 30.12
CA GLN A 416 16.02 -15.50 29.95
C GLN A 416 17.03 -14.45 30.47
N TYR A 417 16.74 -13.17 30.25
CA TYR A 417 17.62 -12.06 30.65
C TYR A 417 17.23 -11.44 32.01
N GLY A 418 16.22 -11.98 32.71
CA GLY A 418 15.88 -11.60 34.08
C GLY A 418 15.14 -10.25 34.22
N HIS A 419 14.41 -9.81 33.20
CA HIS A 419 13.75 -8.50 33.17
C HIS A 419 12.31 -8.55 33.73
N SER A 420 12.16 -8.67 35.05
CA SER A 420 10.88 -8.87 35.73
C SER A 420 9.80 -7.82 35.39
N THR A 421 10.18 -6.55 35.24
CA THR A 421 9.24 -5.45 34.90
C THR A 421 8.68 -5.57 33.48
N VAL A 422 9.50 -6.07 32.55
CA VAL A 422 9.07 -6.37 31.19
C VAL A 422 8.18 -7.61 31.18
N VAL A 423 8.53 -8.66 31.93
CA VAL A 423 7.70 -9.87 32.07
C VAL A 423 6.29 -9.50 32.54
N GLU A 424 6.17 -8.69 33.60
CA GLU A 424 4.87 -8.20 34.07
C GLU A 424 4.09 -7.44 32.99
N THR A 425 4.77 -6.62 32.21
CA THR A 425 4.15 -5.81 31.16
C THR A 425 3.68 -6.67 29.99
N LEU A 426 4.47 -7.67 29.58
CA LEU A 426 4.11 -8.61 28.52
C LEU A 426 2.91 -9.48 28.94
N LEU A 427 2.89 -9.99 30.17
CA LEU A 427 1.77 -10.78 30.71
C LEU A 427 0.47 -9.96 30.77
N LYS A 428 0.54 -8.69 31.19
CA LYS A 428 -0.61 -7.77 31.20
C LYS A 428 -1.17 -7.51 29.80
N ASN A 429 -0.34 -7.62 28.77
CA ASN A 429 -0.72 -7.41 27.37
C ASN A 429 -0.95 -8.73 26.61
N GLY A 430 -1.22 -9.83 27.33
CA GLY A 430 -1.71 -11.07 26.73
C GLY A 430 -0.64 -12.07 26.27
N ALA A 431 0.63 -11.89 26.64
CA ALA A 431 1.67 -12.87 26.31
C ALA A 431 1.39 -14.23 26.96
N ASN A 432 1.41 -15.30 26.16
CA ASN A 432 1.10 -16.65 26.61
C ASN A 432 2.31 -17.32 27.29
N VAL A 433 2.10 -17.86 28.49
CA VAL A 433 3.12 -18.59 29.27
C VAL A 433 3.31 -20.03 28.76
N HIS A 434 2.31 -20.60 28.07
CA HIS A 434 2.36 -22.01 27.64
C HIS A 434 3.37 -22.28 26.51
N ASP A 435 3.75 -21.25 25.74
CA ASP A 435 4.78 -21.37 24.70
C ASP A 435 6.20 -21.51 25.29
N GLU A 436 6.40 -21.19 26.57
CA GLU A 436 7.73 -21.17 27.21
C GLU A 436 8.13 -22.52 27.83
N LEU A 437 7.16 -23.38 28.13
CA LEU A 437 7.40 -24.67 28.79
C LEU A 437 8.16 -25.66 27.90
N HIS A 438 8.13 -25.48 26.57
CA HIS A 438 8.90 -26.32 25.65
C HIS A 438 10.39 -25.93 25.58
N THR A 439 10.75 -24.69 25.90
CA THR A 439 12.12 -24.15 25.74
C THR A 439 12.96 -24.32 27.01
N LEU A 440 12.36 -24.19 28.20
CA LEU A 440 13.04 -24.39 29.49
C LEU A 440 13.34 -25.88 29.80
N TYR A 441 12.60 -26.82 29.21
CA TYR A 441 12.81 -28.26 29.43
C TYR A 441 14.05 -28.80 28.69
N VAL A 442 14.57 -28.10 27.67
CA VAL A 442 15.74 -28.54 26.89
C VAL A 442 17.07 -28.11 27.51
N GLN A 443 17.08 -27.11 28.42
CA GLN A 443 18.31 -26.62 29.05
C GLN A 443 18.60 -27.17 30.47
N SER A 444 17.71 -27.99 31.04
CA SER A 444 17.81 -28.41 32.46
C SER A 444 17.97 -29.91 32.72
N VAL A 445 18.21 -30.75 31.69
CA VAL A 445 18.46 -32.19 31.89
C VAL A 445 19.94 -32.54 31.71
N GLU A 446 20.74 -32.17 32.70
CA GLU A 446 21.70 -33.10 33.30
C GLU A 446 21.40 -33.13 34.79
N LEU A 447 20.54 -34.07 35.21
CA LEU A 447 20.54 -34.53 36.59
C LEU A 447 20.56 -36.07 36.63
N PRO A 448 21.29 -36.64 37.61
CA PRO A 448 21.69 -38.03 37.63
C PRO A 448 20.50 -38.96 37.89
N THR A 449 20.54 -40.10 37.19
CA THR A 449 19.86 -41.38 37.44
C THR A 449 18.64 -41.39 38.38
N ALA A 450 17.51 -41.71 37.76
CA ALA A 450 16.28 -42.27 38.31
C ALA A 450 16.36 -42.90 39.72
N ASN A 451 15.51 -42.43 40.64
CA ASN A 451 14.43 -43.27 41.15
C ASN A 451 13.38 -42.50 41.95
N SER A 452 12.14 -42.98 41.81
CA SER A 452 10.94 -42.70 42.60
C SER A 452 10.29 -41.33 42.45
N PHE A 453 9.24 -41.28 41.62
CA PHE A 453 7.93 -40.76 42.05
C PHE A 453 6.84 -41.36 41.14
N LYS A 454 5.95 -42.15 41.75
CA LYS A 454 4.77 -42.76 41.09
C LYS A 454 3.68 -41.69 40.92
N LEU A 455 3.10 -41.61 39.72
CA LEU A 455 1.78 -41.02 39.49
C LEU A 455 0.68 -42.07 39.77
N PRO A 456 -0.50 -41.70 40.29
CA PRO A 456 -1.68 -42.53 40.18
C PRO A 456 -2.46 -42.18 38.89
N ALA A 457 -2.66 -43.19 38.06
CA ALA A 457 -3.73 -43.31 37.07
C ALA A 457 -4.87 -44.10 37.74
N THR A 458 -6.16 -44.09 37.42
CA THR A 458 -7.04 -43.47 36.41
C THR A 458 -8.46 -43.92 36.81
N ILE A 459 -9.48 -43.21 36.33
CA ILE A 459 -10.90 -43.58 36.45
C ILE A 459 -11.26 -44.58 35.34
N ASN A 460 -11.93 -45.72 35.64
CA ASN A 460 -13.28 -46.03 35.12
C ASN A 460 -13.86 -47.42 35.49
N SER A 461 -15.16 -47.37 35.81
CA SER A 461 -16.25 -48.34 35.58
C SER A 461 -16.09 -49.82 35.95
N ASN A 462 -16.88 -50.25 36.95
CA ASN A 462 -17.86 -51.32 36.77
C ASN A 462 -18.94 -51.24 37.85
N GLY A 463 -20.19 -51.44 37.44
CA GLY A 463 -21.36 -51.34 38.28
C GLY A 463 -21.67 -52.58 39.11
N SER A 464 -22.83 -52.47 39.76
CA SER A 464 -23.63 -53.49 40.44
C SER A 464 -23.25 -53.83 41.90
N GLY A 465 -24.26 -53.65 42.78
CA GLY A 465 -24.52 -54.60 43.85
C GLY A 465 -24.16 -54.18 45.27
N GLY A 466 -25.19 -53.78 46.03
CA GLY A 466 -25.53 -54.48 47.27
C GLY A 466 -24.66 -54.28 48.52
N LEU A 467 -25.17 -53.46 49.43
CA LEU A 467 -25.45 -53.79 50.84
C LEU A 467 -24.53 -54.79 51.60
N LYS A 468 -24.04 -54.25 52.73
CA LYS A 468 -24.01 -54.82 54.10
C LYS A 468 -22.72 -55.45 54.66
N PHE A 469 -22.60 -55.12 55.95
CA PHE A 469 -21.58 -55.31 56.98
C PHE A 469 -21.32 -56.77 57.43
N ALA A 470 -20.28 -56.84 58.28
CA ALA A 470 -19.83 -57.87 59.22
C ALA A 470 -18.82 -58.87 58.64
N SER A 471 -17.68 -59.13 59.28
CA SER A 471 -17.37 -59.18 60.72
C SER A 471 -15.97 -58.68 61.06
#